data_AF-A0A7R9R2V9-F1
#
_entry.id   AF-A0A7R9R2V9-F1
#
_cell.length_a   1.000
_cell.length_b   1.000
_cell.length_c   1.000
_cell.angle_alpha   90.00
_cell.angle_beta   90.00
_cell.angle_gamma   90.00
#
_symmetry.space_group_name_H-M   'P 1'
#
loop_
_entity.id
_entity.type
_entity.pdbx_description
1 polymer ?
#
loop_
_entity_poly.entity_id
_entity_poly.type
_entity_poly.pdbx_seq_one_letter_code
_entity_poly.pdbx_strand_id
1 'polypeptide(L)'
;LDHCAAKIKRNFTNGSLPANQSNQTAVEEGVEQTAIKVSLKCPITFKRITLPARGPECKHVQCFDLESYLQLNSERGSWRCPVCNKPAVLDGLEVDQYIWSILITHGSQDFEDVTIDASASWKPFHAKTFKEEHDGSE
;
A
#
# COMPACT_ATOMS: atom_id res chain seq x y z
N LEU A 1 10.74 13.16 -4.92
CA LEU A 1 10.66 12.85 -3.47
C LEU A 1 9.58 13.66 -2.75
N ASP A 2 9.62 15.00 -2.76
CA ASP A 2 8.70 15.85 -1.97
C ASP A 2 7.20 15.63 -2.23
N HIS A 3 6.80 15.45 -3.49
CA HIS A 3 5.40 15.20 -3.85
C HIS A 3 4.86 13.87 -3.29
N CYS A 4 5.70 12.83 -3.27
CA CYS A 4 5.32 11.52 -2.75
C CYS A 4 5.21 11.54 -1.22
N ALA A 5 6.16 12.21 -0.53
CA ALA A 5 6.12 12.40 0.92
C ALA A 5 4.91 13.26 1.35
N ALA A 6 4.52 14.26 0.57
CA ALA A 6 3.31 15.04 0.82
C ALA A 6 2.03 14.19 0.76
N LYS A 7 1.96 13.22 -0.17
CA LYS A 7 0.85 12.25 -0.22
C LYS A 7 0.82 11.34 1.03
N ILE A 8 1.97 11.00 1.62
CA ILE A 8 2.05 10.24 2.88
C ILE A 8 1.50 11.08 4.04
N LYS A 9 1.99 12.31 4.22
CA LYS A 9 1.53 13.21 5.30
C LYS A 9 0.01 13.44 5.27
N ARG A 10 -0.57 13.58 4.07
CA ARG A 10 -2.03 13.71 3.88
C ARG A 10 -2.83 12.48 4.31
N ASN A 11 -2.24 11.28 4.29
CA ASN A 11 -2.94 10.07 4.78
C ASN A 11 -3.12 10.10 6.31
N PHE A 12 -2.15 10.66 7.04
CA PHE A 12 -2.22 10.78 8.50
C PHE A 12 -3.14 11.91 8.96
N THR A 13 -3.32 12.97 8.18
CA THR A 13 -4.18 14.11 8.56
C THR A 13 -5.66 13.91 8.26
N ASN A 14 -6.04 13.00 7.35
CA ASN A 14 -7.41 12.94 6.81
C ASN A 14 -8.24 11.71 7.20
N GLY A 15 -7.77 10.81 8.06
CA GLY A 15 -8.57 9.69 8.59
C GLY A 15 -9.16 8.70 7.55
N SER A 16 -8.89 8.89 6.26
CA SER A 16 -9.51 8.12 5.17
C SER A 16 -8.59 6.96 4.77
N LEU A 17 -8.75 5.83 5.46
CA LEU A 17 -8.16 4.55 5.08
C LEU A 17 -8.99 3.89 3.96
N PRO A 18 -8.36 3.14 3.03
CA PRO A 18 -9.11 2.23 2.16
C PRO A 18 -9.66 1.08 3.00
N ALA A 19 -10.99 0.90 2.94
CA ALA A 19 -11.70 -0.21 3.54
C ALA A 19 -11.34 -1.52 2.80
N ASN A 20 -10.29 -2.21 3.25
CA ASN A 20 -10.20 -3.66 3.10
C ASN A 20 -9.23 -4.28 4.12
N GLN A 21 -9.64 -4.31 5.39
CA GLN A 21 -9.15 -5.29 6.35
C GLN A 21 -10.34 -5.79 7.16
N SER A 22 -10.77 -7.01 6.85
CA SER A 22 -11.60 -7.83 7.72
C SER A 22 -10.81 -8.15 8.99
N ASN A 23 -10.99 -7.33 10.02
CA ASN A 23 -11.05 -7.72 11.43
C ASN A 23 -11.44 -6.49 12.24
N GLN A 24 -12.76 -6.28 12.35
CA GLN A 24 -13.33 -5.32 13.29
C GLN A 24 -13.32 -5.96 14.68
N THR A 25 -12.36 -5.56 15.51
CA THR A 25 -12.64 -5.41 16.94
C THR A 25 -12.88 -3.94 17.18
N ALA A 26 -14.14 -3.59 17.43
CA ALA A 26 -14.55 -2.26 17.85
C ALA A 26 -13.86 -1.93 19.17
N VAL A 27 -12.91 -1.01 19.13
CA VAL A 27 -12.48 -0.24 20.31
C VAL A 27 -12.47 1.22 19.88
N GLU A 28 -13.52 1.92 20.31
CA GLU A 28 -13.65 3.36 20.24
C GLU A 28 -12.76 4.01 21.30
N GLU A 29 -11.48 4.25 21.01
CA GLU A 29 -10.67 5.26 21.69
C GLU A 29 -9.63 5.78 20.68
N GLY A 30 -9.36 7.08 20.68
CA GLY A 30 -8.55 7.77 19.68
C GLY A 30 -7.11 7.25 19.57
N VAL A 31 -6.92 6.19 18.80
CA VAL A 31 -5.60 5.72 18.39
C VAL A 31 -5.12 6.64 17.27
N GLU A 32 -4.20 7.55 17.58
CA GLU A 32 -3.38 8.18 16.55
C GLU A 32 -2.59 7.06 15.86
N GLN A 33 -3.04 6.67 14.66
CA GLN A 33 -2.33 5.69 13.87
C GLN A 33 -0.99 6.29 13.42
N THR A 34 0.07 5.96 14.14
CA THR A 34 1.41 6.53 13.91
C THR A 34 2.10 5.99 12.67
N ALA A 35 1.60 4.87 12.13
CA ALA A 35 2.12 4.27 10.90
C ALA A 35 1.08 3.44 10.13
N ILE A 36 1.28 3.34 8.82
CA ILE A 36 0.47 2.55 7.89
C ILE A 36 1.25 1.34 7.37
N LYS A 37 0.55 0.22 7.22
CA LYS A 37 1.08 -0.96 6.52
C LYS A 37 0.83 -0.81 5.02
N VAL A 38 1.85 -1.02 4.19
CA VAL A 38 1.77 -0.98 2.73
C VAL A 38 2.40 -2.24 2.15
N SER A 39 1.72 -2.87 1.20
CA SER A 39 2.26 -4.04 0.50
C SER A 39 3.08 -3.62 -0.70
N LEU A 40 4.22 -4.27 -0.89
CA LEU A 40 5.08 -4.15 -2.07
C LEU A 40 4.61 -5.07 -3.22
N LYS A 41 3.50 -5.79 -3.01
CA LYS A 41 2.84 -6.61 -4.02
C LYS A 41 1.74 -5.84 -4.75
N CYS A 42 1.60 -6.11 -6.03
CA CYS A 42 0.58 -5.53 -6.88
C CYS A 42 -0.79 -6.14 -6.53
N PRO A 43 -1.85 -5.34 -6.33
CA PRO A 43 -3.18 -5.86 -6.04
C PRO A 43 -3.84 -6.59 -7.22
N ILE A 44 -3.30 -6.43 -8.44
CA ILE A 44 -3.81 -7.11 -9.65
C ILE A 44 -3.22 -8.51 -9.78
N THR A 45 -1.90 -8.63 -9.63
CA THR A 45 -1.16 -9.87 -9.93
C THR A 45 -0.72 -10.61 -8.68
N PHE A 46 -0.80 -9.99 -7.51
CA PHE A 46 -0.22 -10.45 -6.24
C PHE A 46 1.28 -10.75 -6.30
N LYS A 47 1.95 -10.32 -7.38
CA LYS A 47 3.41 -10.38 -7.54
C LYS A 47 4.02 -9.08 -7.03
N ARG A 48 5.32 -9.10 -6.72
CA ARG A 48 6.07 -7.89 -6.39
C ARG A 48 5.94 -6.86 -7.51
N ILE A 49 5.69 -5.61 -7.12
CA ILE A 49 5.61 -4.48 -8.04
C ILE A 49 6.99 -4.22 -8.63
N THR A 50 7.06 -4.04 -9.94
CA THR A 50 8.30 -3.65 -10.64
C THR A 50 8.31 -2.15 -10.86
N LEU A 51 7.20 -1.60 -11.36
CA LEU A 51 7.04 -0.17 -11.61
C LEU A 51 5.79 0.35 -10.90
N PRO A 52 5.93 0.96 -9.70
CA PRO A 52 4.80 1.38 -8.91
C PRO A 52 4.11 2.60 -9.52
N ALA A 53 2.82 2.49 -9.79
CA ALA A 53 2.01 3.55 -10.33
C ALA A 53 0.80 3.89 -9.44
N ARG A 54 0.35 5.14 -9.55
CA ARG A 54 -0.89 5.66 -8.96
C ARG A 54 -1.61 6.57 -9.96
N GLY A 55 -2.93 6.67 -9.82
CA GLY A 55 -3.72 7.69 -10.50
C GLY A 55 -3.59 9.05 -9.80
N PRO A 56 -3.97 10.14 -10.47
CA PRO A 56 -3.77 11.50 -9.98
C PRO A 56 -4.70 11.83 -8.79
N GLU A 57 -5.86 11.19 -8.73
CA GLU A 57 -6.85 11.34 -7.65
C GLU A 57 -6.67 10.35 -6.49
N CYS A 58 -5.69 9.45 -6.58
CA CYS A 58 -5.44 8.45 -5.54
C CYS A 58 -4.92 9.12 -4.27
N LYS A 59 -5.66 8.95 -3.17
CA LYS A 59 -5.23 9.42 -1.83
C LYS A 59 -4.46 8.37 -1.03
N HIS A 60 -4.59 7.09 -1.37
CA HIS A 60 -3.89 5.98 -0.71
C HIS A 60 -2.40 5.92 -1.08
N VAL A 61 -1.60 5.27 -0.22
CA VAL A 61 -0.16 5.01 -0.48
C VAL A 61 0.07 3.75 -1.30
N GLN A 62 -0.81 2.72 -1.18
CA GLN A 62 -0.68 1.47 -1.93
C GLN A 62 -0.56 1.71 -3.43
N CYS A 63 0.50 1.20 -4.05
CA CYS A 63 0.69 1.27 -5.50
C CYS A 63 0.18 -0.01 -6.17
N PHE A 64 0.00 0.08 -7.49
CA PHE A 64 -0.16 -1.07 -8.38
C PHE A 64 0.98 -1.10 -9.39
N ASP A 65 1.22 -2.26 -9.99
CA ASP A 65 2.23 -2.40 -11.04
C ASP A 65 1.71 -1.82 -12.36
N LEU A 66 2.50 -0.93 -12.97
CA LEU A 66 2.09 -0.19 -14.17
C LEU A 66 1.83 -1.10 -15.36
N GLU A 67 2.73 -2.03 -15.65
CA GLU A 67 2.60 -2.93 -16.80
C GLU A 67 1.34 -3.80 -16.66
N SER A 68 1.17 -4.40 -15.48
CA SER A 68 -0.02 -5.20 -15.14
C SER A 68 -1.31 -4.39 -15.29
N TYR A 69 -1.30 -3.11 -14.87
CA TYR A 69 -2.44 -2.21 -14.98
C TYR A 69 -2.79 -1.87 -16.43
N LEU A 70 -1.79 -1.57 -17.26
CA LEU A 70 -1.98 -1.27 -18.67
C LEU A 70 -2.54 -2.47 -19.42
N GLN A 71 -2.03 -3.68 -19.15
CA GLN A 71 -2.55 -4.91 -19.74
C GLN A 71 -4.03 -5.11 -19.37
N LEU A 72 -4.37 -5.04 -18.08
CA LEU A 72 -5.75 -5.19 -17.60
C LEU A 72 -6.73 -4.21 -18.29
N ASN A 73 -6.31 -2.95 -18.47
CA ASN A 73 -7.16 -1.93 -19.06
C ASN A 73 -7.19 -1.97 -20.59
N SER A 74 -6.15 -2.49 -21.24
CA SER A 74 -6.19 -2.74 -22.69
C SER A 74 -7.27 -3.74 -23.07
N GLU A 75 -7.59 -4.69 -22.17
CA GLU A 75 -8.64 -5.69 -22.36
C GLU A 75 -10.04 -5.18 -21.93
N ARG A 76 -10.13 -4.49 -20.79
CA ARG A 76 -11.42 -4.13 -20.15
C ARG A 76 -11.89 -2.69 -20.41
N GLY A 77 -10.97 -1.77 -20.71
CA GLY A 77 -11.26 -0.36 -20.99
C GLY A 77 -11.86 0.45 -19.84
N SER A 78 -11.79 0.01 -18.58
CA SER A 78 -12.48 0.67 -17.46
C SER A 78 -11.72 1.86 -16.86
N TRP A 79 -10.38 1.86 -16.93
CA TRP A 79 -9.48 2.95 -16.51
C TRP A 79 -9.74 3.48 -15.08
N ARG A 80 -9.93 2.54 -14.14
CA ARG A 80 -10.15 2.82 -12.71
C ARG A 80 -9.04 2.21 -11.86
N CYS A 81 -8.67 2.91 -10.79
CA CYS A 81 -7.66 2.45 -9.85
C CYS A 81 -8.11 1.12 -9.20
N PRO A 82 -7.27 0.07 -9.20
CA PRO A 82 -7.60 -1.23 -8.61
C PRO A 82 -7.66 -1.21 -7.08
N VAL A 83 -7.22 -0.10 -6.44
CA VAL A 83 -7.21 0.05 -4.97
C VAL A 83 -8.42 0.82 -4.47
N CYS A 84 -8.75 1.97 -5.08
CA CYS A 84 -9.79 2.88 -4.59
C CYS A 84 -10.90 3.20 -5.61
N ASN A 85 -10.86 2.57 -6.80
CA ASN A 85 -11.86 2.71 -7.86
C ASN A 85 -12.03 4.14 -8.45
N LYS A 86 -11.18 5.09 -8.05
CA LYS A 86 -11.11 6.44 -8.64
C LYS A 86 -10.60 6.40 -10.08
N PRO A 87 -10.93 7.40 -10.92
CA PRO A 87 -10.39 7.52 -12.27
C PRO A 87 -8.85 7.47 -12.28
N ALA A 88 -8.30 6.66 -13.18
CA ALA A 88 -6.86 6.47 -13.36
C ALA A 88 -6.55 6.30 -14.86
N VAL A 89 -6.94 7.29 -15.65
CA VAL A 89 -6.71 7.30 -17.10
C VAL A 89 -5.23 7.39 -17.45
N LEU A 90 -4.86 6.87 -18.62
CA LEU A 90 -3.47 6.75 -19.08
C LEU A 90 -2.65 8.04 -18.89
N ASP A 91 -3.17 9.17 -19.38
CA ASP A 91 -2.48 10.48 -19.36
C ASP A 91 -2.25 11.02 -17.94
N GLY A 92 -2.98 10.51 -16.94
CA GLY A 92 -2.87 10.95 -15.55
C GLY A 92 -2.07 10.00 -14.66
N LEU A 93 -1.59 8.87 -15.17
CA LEU A 93 -0.83 7.91 -14.37
C LEU A 93 0.54 8.46 -14.00
N GLU A 94 0.92 8.30 -12.74
CA GLU A 94 2.19 8.74 -12.21
C GLU A 94 2.97 7.56 -11.64
N VAL A 95 4.29 7.53 -11.89
CA VAL A 95 5.20 6.61 -11.20
C VAL A 95 5.48 7.14 -9.79
N ASP A 96 5.26 6.30 -8.80
CA ASP A 96 5.53 6.63 -7.40
C ASP A 96 7.02 6.46 -7.07
N GLN A 97 7.76 7.57 -7.08
CA GLN A 97 9.19 7.53 -6.79
C GLN A 97 9.51 7.07 -5.36
N TYR A 98 8.64 7.31 -4.37
CA TYR A 98 8.91 6.93 -2.99
C TYR A 98 8.80 5.41 -2.84
N ILE A 99 7.70 4.80 -3.27
CA ILE A 99 7.55 3.35 -3.27
C ILE A 99 8.60 2.70 -4.17
N TRP A 100 8.94 3.31 -5.30
CA TRP A 100 9.99 2.80 -6.17
C TRP A 100 11.35 2.76 -5.45
N SER A 101 11.70 3.80 -4.69
CA SER A 101 12.93 3.82 -3.90
C SER A 101 12.98 2.69 -2.86
N ILE A 102 11.84 2.36 -2.23
CA ILE A 102 11.73 1.21 -1.30
C ILE A 102 11.95 -0.10 -2.06
N LEU A 103 11.31 -0.27 -3.22
CA LEU A 103 11.39 -1.48 -4.03
C LEU A 103 12.83 -1.78 -4.49
N ILE A 104 13.65 -0.77 -4.76
CA ILE A 104 15.04 -0.94 -5.23
C ILE A 104 16.10 -0.88 -4.12
N THR A 105 15.69 -0.63 -2.87
CA THR A 105 16.62 -0.62 -1.74
C THR A 105 17.19 -2.03 -1.50
N HIS A 106 18.48 -2.13 -1.19
CA HIS A 106 19.14 -3.42 -0.93
C HIS A 106 18.42 -4.19 0.20
N GLY A 107 18.23 -5.51 0.02
CA GLY A 107 17.49 -6.36 0.96
C GLY A 107 15.97 -6.21 0.86
N SER A 108 15.43 -5.39 -0.06
CA SER A 108 13.98 -5.23 -0.20
C SER A 108 13.26 -6.52 -0.55
N GLN A 109 13.93 -7.48 -1.19
CA GLN A 109 13.36 -8.76 -1.61
C GLN A 109 13.01 -9.68 -0.42
N ASP A 110 13.54 -9.40 0.76
CA ASP A 110 13.36 -10.23 1.96
C ASP A 110 12.00 -10.00 2.65
N PHE A 111 11.22 -9.01 2.18
CA PHE A 111 9.92 -8.67 2.74
C PHE A 111 8.91 -8.26 1.68
N GLU A 112 7.63 -8.50 1.98
CA GLU A 112 6.52 -8.18 1.10
C GLU A 112 5.75 -6.94 1.54
N ASP A 113 5.92 -6.53 2.80
CA ASP A 113 5.17 -5.44 3.41
C ASP A 113 6.13 -4.50 4.16
N VAL A 114 5.79 -3.22 4.19
CA VAL A 114 6.49 -2.19 4.97
C VAL A 114 5.52 -1.45 5.87
N THR A 115 6.05 -0.90 6.94
CA THR A 115 5.36 0.09 7.77
C THR A 115 5.95 1.46 7.48
N ILE A 116 5.13 2.45 7.16
CA ILE A 116 5.52 3.83 6.87
C ILE A 116 4.89 4.74 7.93
N ASP A 117 5.66 5.59 8.57
CA ASP A 117 5.18 6.52 9.59
C ASP A 117 4.87 7.93 9.04
N ALA A 118 4.36 8.81 9.91
CA ALA A 118 4.04 10.20 9.57
C ALA A 118 5.25 11.06 9.11
N SER A 119 6.47 10.63 9.44
CA SER A 119 7.72 11.25 8.98
C SER A 119 8.14 10.76 7.58
N ALA A 120 7.37 9.85 6.98
CA ALA A 120 7.73 9.08 5.78
C ALA A 120 8.97 8.19 5.98
N SER A 121 9.31 7.86 7.22
CA SER A 121 10.29 6.81 7.51
C SER A 121 9.61 5.45 7.38
N TRP A 122 10.33 4.46 6.87
CA TRP A 122 9.79 3.13 6.64
C TRP A 122 10.67 2.03 7.21
N LYS A 123 10.05 0.90 7.54
CA LYS A 123 10.73 -0.32 7.97
C LYS A 123 10.02 -1.57 7.44
N PRO A 124 10.72 -2.70 7.24
CA PRO A 124 10.07 -3.96 6.91
C PRO A 124 9.03 -4.35 7.95
N PHE A 125 7.87 -4.82 7.51
CA PHE A 125 6.82 -5.32 8.40
C PHE A 125 7.05 -6.81 8.67
N HIS A 126 7.20 -7.17 9.95
CA HIS A 126 7.29 -8.55 10.40
C HIS A 126 6.02 -8.87 11.18
N ALA A 127 5.18 -9.77 10.66
CA ALA A 127 4.04 -10.25 11.41
C ALA A 127 4.54 -11.00 12.65
N LYS A 128 4.09 -10.62 13.85
CA LYS A 128 4.29 -11.46 15.03
C LYS A 128 3.49 -12.74 14.80
N THR A 129 4.16 -13.86 14.61
CA THR A 129 3.53 -15.17 14.68
C THR A 129 3.07 -15.37 16.11
N PHE A 130 1.77 -15.23 16.37
CA PHE A 130 1.18 -15.77 17.58
C PHE A 130 1.27 -17.29 17.45
N LYS A 131 2.25 -17.90 18.12
CA LYS A 131 2.21 -19.34 18.37
C LYS A 131 1.09 -19.56 19.37
N GLU A 132 0.02 -20.22 18.94
CA GLU A 132 -0.95 -20.80 19.87
C GLU A 132 -0.21 -21.86 20.70
N GLU A 133 0.05 -21.57 21.97
CA GLU A 133 0.44 -22.59 22.94
C GLU A 133 -0.79 -23.48 23.17
N HIS A 134 -0.75 -24.68 22.60
CA HIS A 134 -1.68 -25.75 22.95
C HIS A 134 -1.25 -26.26 24.33
N ASP A 135 -1.90 -25.76 25.38
CA ASP A 135 -1.79 -26.26 26.74
C ASP A 135 -2.34 -27.70 26.76
N GLY A 136 -1.41 -28.66 26.69
CA GLY A 136 -1.70 -30.07 26.92
C GLY A 136 -1.78 -30.30 28.42
N SER A 137 -3.00 -30.23 28.98
CA SER A 137 -3.26 -30.73 30.32
C SER A 137 -3.33 -32.26 30.29
N GLU A 138 -2.42 -32.88 31.05
CA GLU A 138 -2.39 -34.30 31.44
C GLU A 138 -3.67 -34.77 32.15
#